data_AF-A0A7S3Q5N1-F1
#
_entry.id   AF-A0A7S3Q5N1-F1
#
_cell.length_a   1.000
_cell.length_b   1.000
_cell.length_c   1.000
_cell.angle_alpha   90.00
_cell.angle_beta   90.00
_cell.angle_gamma   90.00
#
_symmetry.space_group_name_H-M   'P 1'
#
loop_
_entity.id
_entity.type
_entity.pdbx_description
1 polymer ?
#
loop_
_entity_poly.entity_id
_entity_poly.type
_entity_poly.pdbx_seq_one_letter_code
_entity_poly.pdbx_strand_id
1 'polypeptide(L)'
;MFLPSTVKSIEFRAFNDCRSLRLLILPHDIDLNKVGNGIIDETAIYQIAENAGVAYEEYEWGDITAESNLRVNEWLFHHMDAVPLHKLCSDSTVTTKQINDYLHEHGNDSALAIDTIRGMTPLHILSMNPHAPPDTILTLLKADINAANVED
;
A
#
# COMPACT_ATOMS: atom_id res chain seq x y z
N MET A 1 -3.47 -3.83 -5.76
CA MET A 1 -4.62 -4.72 -5.51
C MET A 1 -5.18 -4.39 -4.15
N PHE A 2 -6.49 -4.19 -4.07
CA PHE A 2 -7.22 -3.92 -2.83
C PHE A 2 -8.04 -5.15 -2.49
N LEU A 3 -7.81 -5.73 -1.31
CA LEU A 3 -8.63 -6.84 -0.84
C LEU A 3 -9.91 -6.31 -0.19
N PRO A 4 -11.08 -6.91 -0.47
CA PRO A 4 -12.32 -6.53 0.19
C PRO A 4 -12.26 -6.73 1.70
N SER A 5 -12.93 -5.87 2.47
CA SER A 5 -13.05 -5.99 3.94
C SER A 5 -13.75 -7.28 4.41
N THR A 6 -14.43 -7.97 3.50
CA THR A 6 -15.07 -9.27 3.77
C THR A 6 -14.07 -10.43 3.81
N VAL A 7 -12.83 -10.26 3.35
CA VAL A 7 -11.80 -11.30 3.37
C VAL A 7 -11.42 -11.61 4.82
N LYS A 8 -11.51 -12.89 5.22
CA LYS A 8 -11.22 -13.35 6.60
C LYS A 8 -9.98 -14.23 6.72
N SER A 9 -9.47 -14.73 5.60
CA SER A 9 -8.21 -15.47 5.52
C SER A 9 -7.62 -15.29 4.12
N ILE A 10 -6.30 -15.44 4.02
CA ILE A 10 -5.56 -15.51 2.77
C ILE A 10 -4.76 -16.79 2.82
N GLU A 11 -4.96 -17.68 1.86
CA GLU A 11 -4.35 -19.00 1.88
C GLU A 11 -2.84 -18.96 1.57
N PHE A 12 -2.17 -20.07 1.89
CA PHE A 12 -0.76 -20.30 1.58
C PHE A 12 -0.43 -19.94 0.12
N ARG A 13 0.59 -19.10 -0.07
CA ARG A 13 1.09 -18.69 -1.39
C ARG A 13 0.02 -18.11 -2.34
N ALA A 14 -1.03 -17.48 -1.82
CA ALA A 14 -2.15 -16.97 -2.63
C ALA A 14 -1.76 -16.00 -3.76
N PHE A 15 -0.71 -15.19 -3.58
CA PHE A 15 -0.16 -14.30 -4.61
C PHE A 15 1.29 -14.62 -4.95
N ASN A 16 1.76 -15.83 -4.64
CA ASN A 16 3.09 -16.28 -5.02
C ASN A 16 3.26 -16.16 -6.55
N ASP A 17 4.46 -15.78 -6.98
CA ASP A 17 4.81 -15.58 -8.39
C ASP A 17 4.03 -14.49 -9.14
N CYS A 18 3.24 -13.67 -8.44
CA CYS A 18 2.59 -12.50 -9.01
C CYS A 18 3.62 -11.36 -9.22
N ARG A 19 4.60 -11.57 -10.10
CA ARG A 19 5.77 -10.69 -10.31
C ARG A 19 5.43 -9.25 -10.72
N SER A 20 4.24 -9.03 -11.28
CA SER A 20 3.74 -7.70 -11.63
C SER A 20 2.99 -6.99 -10.49
N LEU A 21 2.69 -7.70 -9.39
CA LEU A 21 1.97 -7.14 -8.25
C LEU A 21 2.90 -6.21 -7.48
N ARG A 22 2.62 -4.91 -7.52
CA ARG A 22 3.40 -3.83 -6.88
C ARG A 22 2.75 -3.22 -5.64
N LEU A 23 1.44 -3.44 -5.48
CA LEU A 23 0.65 -2.94 -4.36
C LEU A 23 -0.33 -4.02 -3.94
N LEU A 24 -0.37 -4.33 -2.64
CA LEU A 24 -1.37 -5.18 -2.02
C LEU A 24 -1.78 -4.52 -0.71
N ILE A 25 -3.04 -4.10 -0.63
CA ILE A 25 -3.62 -3.51 0.57
C ILE A 25 -4.48 -4.59 1.25
N LEU A 26 -4.06 -4.99 2.44
CA LEU A 26 -4.80 -5.93 3.27
C LEU A 26 -6.02 -5.22 3.90
N PRO A 27 -7.10 -5.96 4.22
CA PRO A 27 -8.19 -5.43 5.02
C PRO A 27 -7.70 -4.97 6.40
N HIS A 28 -8.21 -3.84 6.89
CA HIS A 28 -7.79 -3.28 8.18
C HIS A 28 -8.18 -4.16 9.38
N ASP A 29 -9.16 -5.06 9.23
CA ASP A 29 -9.65 -5.98 10.25
C ASP A 29 -9.19 -7.42 10.03
N ILE A 30 -8.24 -7.67 9.12
CA ILE A 30 -7.76 -9.03 8.86
C ILE A 30 -6.99 -9.58 10.07
N ASP A 31 -7.27 -10.83 10.43
CA ASP A 31 -6.49 -11.56 11.41
C ASP A 31 -5.18 -12.03 10.77
N LEU A 32 -4.05 -11.43 11.15
CA LEU A 32 -2.72 -11.77 10.59
C LEU A 32 -2.34 -13.24 10.81
N ASN A 33 -2.92 -13.93 11.81
CA ASN A 33 -2.72 -15.37 12.01
C ASN A 33 -3.42 -16.22 10.95
N LYS A 34 -4.32 -15.63 10.15
CA LYS A 34 -5.03 -16.27 9.03
C LYS A 34 -4.50 -15.83 7.68
N VAL A 35 -3.36 -15.15 7.65
CA VAL A 35 -2.63 -14.83 6.43
C VAL A 35 -1.54 -15.89 6.27
N GLY A 36 -1.66 -16.69 5.22
CA GLY A 36 -0.84 -17.86 4.98
C GLY A 36 0.64 -17.55 4.78
N ASN A 37 1.46 -18.60 4.75
CA ASN A 37 2.89 -18.44 4.51
C ASN A 37 3.17 -18.06 3.06
N GLY A 38 4.14 -17.15 2.86
CA GLY A 38 4.66 -16.83 1.53
C GLY A 38 3.65 -16.18 0.59
N ILE A 39 2.64 -15.46 1.10
CA ILE A 39 1.58 -14.90 0.25
C ILE A 39 2.10 -13.96 -0.84
N ILE A 40 3.24 -13.31 -0.61
CA ILE A 40 3.87 -12.39 -1.55
C ILE A 40 5.21 -12.90 -2.08
N ASP A 41 5.55 -14.17 -1.83
CA ASP A 41 6.81 -14.75 -2.30
C ASP A 41 6.94 -14.67 -3.83
N GLU A 42 8.15 -14.41 -4.33
CA GLU A 42 8.42 -14.11 -5.75
C GLU A 42 7.59 -12.95 -6.38
N THR A 43 7.09 -12.00 -5.57
CA THR A 43 6.43 -10.78 -6.07
C THR A 43 7.36 -9.57 -6.04
N ALA A 44 7.00 -8.50 -6.78
CA ALA A 44 7.71 -7.22 -6.64
C ALA A 44 7.51 -6.58 -5.25
N ILE A 45 6.40 -6.87 -4.56
CA ILE A 45 6.17 -6.43 -3.17
C ILE A 45 7.17 -7.11 -2.22
N TYR A 46 7.55 -8.36 -2.48
CA TYR A 46 8.53 -9.05 -1.63
C TYR A 46 9.93 -8.45 -1.77
N GLN A 47 10.37 -8.11 -2.98
CA GLN A 47 11.65 -7.40 -3.17
C GLN A 47 11.68 -6.06 -2.40
N ILE A 48 10.53 -5.39 -2.37
CA ILE A 48 10.34 -4.19 -1.57
C ILE A 48 10.48 -4.48 -0.06
N ALA A 49 9.83 -5.53 0.44
CA ALA A 49 9.91 -5.93 1.85
C ALA A 49 11.34 -6.29 2.24
N GLU A 50 12.04 -7.04 1.40
CA GLU A 50 13.44 -7.42 1.57
C GLU A 50 14.35 -6.18 1.65
N ASN A 51 14.17 -5.20 0.76
CA ASN A 51 14.89 -3.92 0.81
C ASN A 51 14.60 -3.11 2.07
N ALA A 52 13.44 -3.30 2.69
CA ALA A 52 13.08 -2.73 3.99
C ALA A 52 13.63 -3.53 5.19
N GLY A 53 14.44 -4.57 4.94
CA GLY A 53 15.00 -5.46 5.97
C GLY A 53 14.01 -6.53 6.44
N VAL A 54 12.94 -6.78 5.69
CA VAL A 54 11.88 -7.73 6.02
C VAL A 54 11.83 -8.84 4.95
N ALA A 55 12.83 -9.72 4.99
CA ALA A 55 12.90 -10.90 4.13
C ALA A 55 12.21 -12.11 4.78
N TYR A 56 11.78 -13.07 3.96
CA TYR A 56 11.45 -14.40 4.44
C TYR A 56 12.74 -15.10 4.87
N GLU A 57 12.65 -15.86 5.95
CA GLU A 57 13.70 -16.78 6.36
C GLU A 57 13.21 -18.19 6.08
N GLU A 58 14.04 -18.99 5.42
CA GLU A 58 13.71 -20.34 5.01
C GLU A 58 14.51 -21.37 5.81
N TYR A 59 13.90 -22.51 6.10
CA TYR A 59 14.62 -23.71 6.52
C TYR A 59 15.40 -24.32 5.34
N GLU A 60 16.28 -25.28 5.62
CA GLU A 60 17.10 -25.99 4.60
C GLU A 60 16.29 -26.63 3.46
N TRP A 61 14.96 -26.73 3.59
CA TRP A 61 14.04 -27.35 2.63
C TRP A 61 13.12 -26.34 1.91
N GLY A 62 13.35 -25.02 2.11
CA GLY A 62 12.59 -23.95 1.46
C GLY A 62 11.27 -23.59 2.16
N ASP A 63 11.04 -24.10 3.37
CA ASP A 63 9.88 -23.72 4.19
C ASP A 63 10.14 -22.41 4.92
N ILE A 64 9.23 -21.44 4.72
CA ILE A 64 9.27 -20.14 5.41
C ILE A 64 8.98 -20.33 6.90
N THR A 65 9.82 -19.76 7.76
CA THR A 65 9.61 -19.80 9.21
C THR A 65 8.34 -19.04 9.62
N ALA A 66 7.64 -19.52 10.65
CA ALA A 66 6.44 -18.83 11.14
C ALA A 66 6.74 -17.38 11.61
N GLU A 67 7.92 -17.16 12.19
CA GLU A 67 8.37 -15.84 12.65
C GLU A 67 8.60 -14.87 11.48
N SER A 68 9.34 -15.29 10.45
CA SER A 68 9.57 -14.44 9.28
C SER A 68 8.27 -14.18 8.50
N ASN A 69 7.36 -15.16 8.45
CA ASN A 69 6.05 -14.96 7.85
C ASN A 69 5.23 -13.89 8.57
N LEU A 70 5.17 -13.96 9.91
CA LEU A 70 4.47 -12.95 10.72
C LEU A 70 5.08 -11.56 10.49
N ARG A 71 6.41 -11.45 10.51
CA ARG A 71 7.14 -10.19 10.26
C ARG A 71 6.80 -9.59 8.89
N VAL A 72 6.76 -10.40 7.84
CA VAL A 72 6.39 -9.94 6.49
C VAL A 72 4.92 -9.54 6.42
N ASN A 73 4.03 -10.28 7.06
CA ASN A 73 2.59 -9.95 7.10
C ASN A 73 2.31 -8.67 7.88
N GLU A 74 2.99 -8.45 9.01
CA GLU A 74 2.94 -7.20 9.78
C GLU A 74 3.47 -6.03 8.96
N TRP A 75 4.61 -6.21 8.30
CA TRP A 75 5.14 -5.19 7.39
C TRP A 75 4.14 -4.87 6.28
N LEU A 76 3.53 -5.89 5.66
CA LEU A 76 2.53 -5.70 4.61
C LEU A 76 1.28 -4.99 5.12
N PHE A 77 0.92 -5.16 6.38
CA PHE A 77 -0.19 -4.44 6.99
C PHE A 77 0.15 -2.95 7.24
N HIS A 78 1.39 -2.66 7.62
CA HIS A 78 1.82 -1.32 8.07
C HIS A 78 2.63 -0.51 7.05
N HIS A 79 3.01 -1.07 5.90
CA HIS A 79 3.96 -0.44 4.98
C HIS A 79 3.54 0.94 4.43
N MET A 80 2.25 1.28 4.52
CA MET A 80 1.74 2.60 4.11
C MET A 80 1.83 3.66 5.22
N ASP A 81 2.11 3.27 6.47
CA ASP A 81 2.09 4.19 7.62
C ASP A 81 3.14 5.30 7.53
N ALA A 82 4.25 5.05 6.84
CA ALA A 82 5.32 6.02 6.62
C ALA A 82 4.99 7.06 5.53
N VAL A 83 3.92 6.86 4.77
CA VAL A 83 3.48 7.74 3.67
C VAL A 83 2.02 8.14 3.86
N PRO A 84 1.72 9.10 4.76
CA PRO A 84 0.37 9.30 5.29
C PRO A 84 -0.68 9.67 4.23
N LEU A 85 -0.31 10.46 3.21
CA LEU A 85 -1.24 10.78 2.12
C LEU A 85 -1.52 9.56 1.23
N HIS A 86 -0.53 8.73 0.94
CA HIS A 86 -0.74 7.47 0.22
C HIS A 86 -1.61 6.51 1.02
N LYS A 87 -1.38 6.41 2.34
CA LYS A 87 -2.24 5.64 3.25
C LYS A 87 -3.69 6.13 3.19
N LEU A 88 -3.91 7.44 3.32
CA LEU A 88 -5.23 8.04 3.19
C LEU A 88 -5.86 7.71 1.82
N CYS A 89 -5.10 7.79 0.73
CA CYS A 89 -5.57 7.45 -0.61
C CYS A 89 -5.92 5.97 -0.78
N SER A 90 -5.32 5.08 0.01
CA SER A 90 -5.62 3.65 0.03
C SER A 90 -6.80 3.27 0.92
N ASP A 91 -7.28 4.20 1.76
CA ASP A 91 -8.36 3.92 2.71
C ASP A 91 -9.70 3.72 1.99
N SER A 92 -10.44 2.68 2.38
CA SER A 92 -11.77 2.38 1.82
C SER A 92 -12.83 3.45 2.13
N THR A 93 -12.58 4.33 3.10
CA THR A 93 -13.47 5.39 3.57
C THR A 93 -13.02 6.78 3.10
N VAL A 94 -12.01 6.86 2.23
CA VAL A 94 -11.44 8.13 1.77
C VAL A 94 -12.49 9.07 1.17
N THR A 95 -12.44 10.33 1.58
CA THR A 95 -13.34 11.39 1.13
C THR A 95 -12.58 12.60 0.61
N THR A 96 -13.25 13.41 -0.22
CA THR A 96 -12.69 14.66 -0.75
C THR A 96 -12.31 15.62 0.36
N LYS A 97 -13.09 15.64 1.45
CA LYS A 97 -12.81 16.47 2.61
C LYS A 97 -11.49 16.06 3.28
N GLN A 98 -11.28 14.77 3.55
CA GLN A 98 -10.04 14.31 4.20
C GLN A 98 -8.79 14.64 3.36
N ILE A 99 -8.86 14.48 2.04
CA ILE A 99 -7.74 14.84 1.15
C ILE A 99 -7.50 16.36 1.18
N ASN A 100 -8.55 17.17 1.06
CA ASN A 100 -8.42 18.63 1.13
C ASN A 100 -7.85 19.10 2.47
N ASP A 101 -8.34 18.54 3.58
CA ASP A 101 -7.88 18.87 4.92
C ASP A 101 -6.37 18.54 5.04
N TYR A 102 -5.94 17.37 4.56
CA TYR A 102 -4.53 16.97 4.55
C TYR A 102 -3.66 17.92 3.71
N LEU A 103 -4.09 18.24 2.49
CA LEU A 103 -3.34 19.14 1.59
C LEU A 103 -3.28 20.57 2.14
N HIS A 104 -4.32 21.03 2.82
CA HIS A 104 -4.30 22.33 3.49
C HIS A 104 -3.31 22.35 4.66
N GLU A 105 -3.21 21.26 5.42
CA GLU A 105 -2.29 21.16 6.58
C GLU A 105 -0.83 20.97 6.18
N HIS A 106 -0.57 20.20 5.11
CA HIS A 106 0.78 19.76 4.72
C HIS A 106 1.26 20.34 3.39
N GLY A 107 0.46 21.19 2.75
CA GLY A 107 0.78 21.81 1.46
C GLY A 107 0.50 20.90 0.25
N ASN A 108 0.26 21.54 -0.90
CA ASN A 108 -0.06 20.86 -2.15
C ASN A 108 1.09 19.98 -2.67
N ASP A 109 2.34 20.30 -2.34
CA ASP A 109 3.52 19.51 -2.74
C ASP A 109 3.47 18.08 -2.20
N SER A 110 2.72 17.83 -1.12
CA SER A 110 2.46 16.48 -0.63
C SER A 110 1.79 15.59 -1.68
N ALA A 111 1.01 16.16 -2.61
CA ALA A 111 0.41 15.43 -3.74
C ALA A 111 1.45 14.90 -4.74
N LEU A 112 2.65 15.50 -4.78
CA LEU A 112 3.78 15.11 -5.63
C LEU A 112 4.69 14.07 -4.98
N ALA A 113 4.48 13.76 -3.69
CA ALA A 113 5.34 12.85 -2.95
C ALA A 113 5.40 11.48 -3.65
N ILE A 114 6.60 11.01 -3.97
CA ILE A 114 6.81 9.68 -4.55
C ILE A 114 7.15 8.72 -3.41
N ASP A 115 6.37 7.66 -3.26
CA ASP A 115 6.77 6.51 -2.46
C ASP A 115 8.04 5.94 -3.10
N THR A 116 9.21 6.20 -2.49
CA THR A 116 10.53 5.82 -3.01
C THR A 116 10.68 4.32 -3.19
N ILE A 117 9.84 3.55 -2.52
CA ILE A 117 9.83 2.11 -2.54
C ILE A 117 9.07 1.57 -3.78
N ARG A 118 7.96 2.20 -4.16
CA ARG A 118 7.07 1.74 -5.26
C ARG A 118 7.13 2.62 -6.51
N GLY A 119 7.71 3.81 -6.41
CA GLY A 119 7.69 4.83 -7.45
C GLY A 119 6.28 5.38 -7.72
N MET A 120 5.40 5.40 -6.70
CA MET A 120 3.99 5.81 -6.86
C MET A 120 3.71 7.12 -6.13
N THR A 121 2.93 7.99 -6.77
CA THR A 121 2.35 9.19 -6.13
C THR A 121 1.01 8.84 -5.45
N PRO A 122 0.49 9.70 -4.55
CA PRO A 122 -0.85 9.52 -3.98
C PRO A 122 -1.94 9.35 -5.05
N LEU A 123 -1.84 10.08 -6.17
CA LEU A 123 -2.80 9.97 -7.28
C LEU A 123 -2.80 8.56 -7.90
N HIS A 124 -1.65 7.91 -8.03
CA HIS A 124 -1.57 6.53 -8.52
C HIS A 124 -2.32 5.58 -7.57
N ILE A 125 -2.11 5.72 -6.26
CA ILE A 125 -2.76 4.88 -5.25
C ILE A 125 -4.27 5.12 -5.25
N LEU A 126 -4.70 6.39 -5.24
CA LEU A 126 -6.12 6.75 -5.24
C LEU A 126 -6.82 6.25 -6.50
N SER A 127 -6.17 6.33 -7.67
CA SER A 127 -6.74 5.87 -8.94
C SER A 127 -6.95 4.34 -8.99
N MET A 128 -6.19 3.58 -8.19
CA MET A 128 -6.37 2.14 -8.06
C MET A 128 -7.36 1.76 -6.94
N ASN A 129 -7.72 2.69 -6.06
CA ASN A 129 -8.62 2.44 -4.94
C ASN A 129 -10.07 2.35 -5.46
N PRO A 130 -10.72 1.17 -5.41
CA PRO A 130 -12.07 0.98 -5.95
C PRO A 130 -13.13 1.74 -5.15
N HIS A 131 -12.79 2.27 -3.97
CA HIS A 131 -13.68 3.04 -3.10
C HIS A 131 -13.51 4.55 -3.26
N ALA A 132 -12.53 5.01 -4.03
CA ALA A 132 -12.29 6.44 -4.23
C ALA A 132 -13.47 7.11 -4.96
N PRO A 133 -14.11 8.13 -4.34
CA PRO A 133 -15.10 8.94 -5.03
C PRO A 133 -14.48 9.66 -6.25
N PRO A 134 -15.19 9.86 -7.37
CA PRO A 134 -14.63 10.57 -8.53
C PRO A 134 -14.07 11.96 -8.20
N ASP A 135 -14.70 12.67 -7.26
CA ASP A 135 -14.28 14.00 -6.83
C ASP A 135 -12.93 13.99 -6.09
N THR A 136 -12.57 12.89 -5.40
CA THR A 136 -11.26 12.80 -4.73
C THR A 136 -10.13 12.76 -5.75
N ILE A 137 -10.33 12.03 -6.85
CA ILE A 137 -9.35 11.91 -7.94
C ILE A 137 -9.14 13.28 -8.59
N LEU A 138 -10.23 14.02 -8.84
CA LEU A 138 -10.16 15.37 -9.39
C LEU A 138 -9.45 16.35 -8.46
N THR A 139 -9.69 16.26 -7.15
CA THR A 139 -8.99 17.08 -6.15
C THR A 139 -7.49 16.84 -6.18
N LEU A 140 -7.05 15.59 -6.11
CA LEU A 140 -5.62 15.27 -6.11
C LEU A 140 -4.95 15.63 -7.44
N LEU A 141 -5.63 15.41 -8.57
CA LEU A 141 -5.13 15.80 -9.89
C LEU A 141 -4.92 17.32 -9.99
N LYS A 142 -5.84 18.13 -9.45
CA LYS A 142 -5.69 19.59 -9.43
C LYS A 142 -4.54 20.04 -8.53
N ALA A 143 -4.37 19.40 -7.38
CA ALA A 143 -3.27 19.72 -6.46
C ALA A 143 -1.90 19.42 -7.11
N ASP A 144 -1.78 18.28 -7.80
CA ASP A 144 -0.60 17.88 -8.57
C ASP A 144 -0.28 18.91 -9.68
N ILE A 145 -1.27 19.27 -10.51
CA ILE A 145 -1.10 20.28 -11.58
C ILE A 145 -0.73 21.67 -11.02
N ASN A 146 -1.35 22.08 -9.92
CA ASN A 146 -1.14 23.42 -9.35
C ASN A 146 0.18 23.52 -8.58
N ALA A 147 0.70 22.42 -8.02
CA ALA A 147 2.01 22.38 -7.38
C ALA A 147 3.15 22.63 -8.40
N ALA A 148 2.94 22.32 -9.69
CA ALA A 148 3.87 22.67 -10.76
C ALA A 148 3.85 24.17 -11.16
N ASN A 149 2.86 24.94 -10.71
CA ASN A 149 2.63 26.34 -11.09
C ASN A 149 2.87 27.33 -9.93
N VAL A 150 3.62 26.95 -8.90
CA VAL A 150 4.02 27.89 -7.85
C VAL A 150 5.11 28.82 -8.41
N GLU A 151 4.71 30.00 -8.90
CA GLU A 151 5.62 31.12 -9.17
C GLU A 151 6.21 31.63 -7.85
N ASP A 152 7.52 31.93 -7.88
CA ASP A 152 8.35 32.45 -6.77
C ASP A 152 7.80 33.72 -6.08
#